data_AF-A0AA90STU7-F1
#
_entry.id   AF-A0AA90STU7-F1
#
_cell.length_a   1.000
_cell.length_b   1.000
_cell.length_c   1.000
_cell.angle_alpha   90.00
_cell.angle_beta   90.00
_cell.angle_gamma   90.00
#
_symmetry.space_group_name_H-M   'P 1'
#
loop_
_entity.id
_entity.type
_entity.pdbx_description
1 polymer ?
#
loop_
_entity_poly.entity_id
_entity_poly.type
_entity_poly.pdbx_seq_one_letter_code
_entity_poly.pdbx_strand_id
1 'polypeptide(L)'
;MSDPPPRSATLGEFFGTIIFAPVLESLLLGLTIKGLSRYVNRPCLIAGTCALIFGALHGLFALSWFFGTVCSFFAFSYAYLYWSGRSLRKAYVAACVPHMLINLTAMTLIFFGN
;
A
#
# COMPACT_ATOMS: atom_id res chain seq x y z
N MET A 1 6.55 19.03 25.34
CA MET A 1 7.11 17.67 25.18
C MET A 1 5.92 16.76 25.02
N SER A 2 5.58 16.34 23.80
CA SER A 2 4.49 15.40 23.57
C SER A 2 4.95 14.03 24.04
N ASP A 3 4.08 13.30 24.74
CA ASP A 3 4.35 11.93 25.16
C ASP A 3 4.86 11.10 23.97
N PRO A 4 5.81 10.16 24.20
CA PRO A 4 6.17 9.21 23.16
C PRO A 4 4.89 8.49 22.70
N PRO A 5 4.72 8.27 21.38
CA PRO A 5 3.53 7.59 20.88
C PRO A 5 3.35 6.26 21.62
N PRO A 6 2.11 5.90 22.01
CA PRO A 6 1.83 4.68 22.74
C PRO A 6 2.48 3.49 22.05
N ARG A 7 3.29 2.73 22.78
CA ARG A 7 4.01 1.54 22.25
C ARG A 7 3.14 0.28 22.19
N SER A 8 1.85 0.42 22.45
CA SER A 8 0.88 -0.68 22.39
C SER A 8 -0.14 -0.39 21.31
N ALA A 9 -0.15 -1.21 20.26
CA ALA A 9 -1.25 -1.24 19.32
C ALA A 9 -2.42 -2.03 19.94
N THR A 10 -3.62 -1.48 19.86
CA THR A 10 -4.85 -2.21 20.16
C THR A 10 -5.05 -3.33 19.13
N LEU A 11 -5.82 -4.37 19.47
CA LEU A 11 -6.23 -5.39 18.50
C LEU A 11 -6.91 -4.76 17.28
N GLY A 12 -7.69 -3.70 17.48
CA GLY A 12 -8.34 -2.95 16.41
C GLY A 12 -7.34 -2.32 15.44
N GLU A 13 -6.28 -1.68 15.93
CA GLU A 13 -5.21 -1.11 15.09
C GLU A 13 -4.42 -2.21 14.38
N PHE A 14 -4.13 -3.32 15.06
CA PHE A 14 -3.42 -4.46 14.48
C PHE A 14 -4.18 -5.04 13.28
N PHE A 15 -5.46 -5.41 13.46
CA PHE A 15 -6.29 -5.93 12.38
C PHE A 15 -6.61 -4.85 11.32
N GLY A 16 -6.78 -3.62 11.76
CA GLY A 16 -7.01 -2.46 10.89
C GLY A 16 -5.87 -2.28 9.90
N THR A 17 -4.63 -2.27 10.37
CA THR A 17 -3.45 -2.05 9.53
C THR A 17 -3.06 -3.27 8.71
N ILE A 18 -3.26 -4.49 9.22
CA ILE A 18 -2.80 -5.70 8.51
C ILE A 18 -3.84 -6.22 7.53
N ILE A 19 -5.14 -6.06 7.82
CA ILE A 19 -6.21 -6.65 6.99
C ILE A 19 -7.04 -5.57 6.34
N PHE A 20 -7.68 -4.72 7.13
CA PHE A 20 -8.71 -3.82 6.60
C PHE A 20 -8.13 -2.77 5.64
N ALA A 21 -7.06 -2.09 6.04
CA ALA A 21 -6.40 -1.07 5.22
C ALA A 21 -5.87 -1.65 3.90
N PRO A 22 -5.04 -2.73 3.87
CA PRO A 22 -4.57 -3.30 2.62
C PRO A 22 -5.68 -3.76 1.67
N VAL A 23 -6.78 -4.30 2.21
CA VAL A 23 -7.94 -4.72 1.42
C VAL A 23 -8.59 -3.53 0.72
N LEU A 24 -8.83 -2.44 1.45
CA LEU A 24 -9.45 -1.22 0.92
C LEU A 24 -8.49 -0.48 -0.02
N GLU A 25 -7.23 -0.30 0.37
CA GLU A 25 -6.23 0.42 -0.42
C GLU A 25 -5.91 -0.30 -1.72
N SER A 26 -5.90 -1.63 -1.75
CA SER A 26 -5.71 -2.39 -2.99
C SER A 26 -6.90 -2.26 -3.94
N LEU A 27 -8.11 -2.09 -3.41
CA LEU A 27 -9.30 -1.82 -4.23
C LEU A 27 -9.19 -0.41 -4.83
N LEU A 28 -8.86 0.59 -4.01
CA LEU A 28 -8.63 1.96 -4.46
C LEU A 28 -7.50 2.02 -5.51
N LEU A 29 -6.41 1.30 -5.28
CA LEU A 29 -5.29 1.20 -6.22
C LEU A 29 -5.75 0.67 -7.58
N GLY A 30 -6.55 -0.40 -7.60
CA GLY A 30 -7.11 -0.95 -8.82
C GLY A 30 -8.01 0.05 -9.57
N LEU A 31 -8.79 0.86 -8.84
CA LEU A 31 -9.60 1.93 -9.43
C LEU A 31 -8.72 3.06 -10.00
N THR A 32 -7.68 3.48 -9.27
CA THR A 32 -6.71 4.48 -9.74
C THR A 32 -6.00 3.99 -11.01
N ILE A 33 -5.52 2.74 -11.03
CA ILE A 33 -4.90 2.12 -12.20
C ILE A 33 -5.88 2.11 -13.37
N LYS A 34 -7.14 1.70 -13.15
CA LYS A 34 -8.18 1.69 -14.19
C LYS A 34 -8.45 3.09 -14.75
N GLY A 35 -8.42 4.13 -13.91
CA GLY A 35 -8.55 5.53 -14.33
C GLY A 35 -7.36 6.00 -15.16
N LEU A 36 -6.14 5.78 -14.68
CA LEU A 36 -4.90 6.18 -15.36
C LEU A 36 -4.69 5.45 -16.69
N SER A 37 -5.05 4.16 -16.74
CA SER A 37 -4.91 3.33 -17.94
C SER A 37 -5.79 3.79 -19.11
N ARG A 38 -6.75 4.71 -18.88
CA ARG A 38 -7.52 5.34 -19.96
C ARG A 38 -6.71 6.36 -20.77
N TYR A 39 -5.65 6.90 -20.18
CA TYR A 39 -4.86 8.00 -20.74
C TYR A 39 -3.40 7.61 -21.00
N VAL A 40 -2.90 6.59 -20.29
CA VAL A 40 -1.50 6.16 -20.34
C VAL A 40 -1.45 4.65 -20.57
N ASN A 41 -0.63 4.20 -21.52
CA ASN A 41 -0.46 2.78 -21.85
C ASN A 41 0.90 2.19 -21.42
N ARG A 42 1.71 2.94 -20.66
CA ARG A 42 3.04 2.51 -20.22
C ARG A 42 2.99 2.03 -18.76
N PRO A 43 3.13 0.71 -18.47
CA PRO A 43 2.95 0.16 -17.13
C PRO A 43 3.84 0.81 -16.06
N CYS A 44 5.11 1.08 -16.38
CA CYS A 44 6.02 1.74 -15.44
C CYS A 44 5.58 3.17 -15.09
N LEU A 45 5.03 3.91 -16.05
CA LEU A 45 4.54 5.27 -15.78
C LEU A 45 3.26 5.23 -14.92
N ILE A 46 2.34 4.31 -15.20
CA ILE A 46 1.13 4.14 -14.39
C ILE A 46 1.52 3.76 -12.95
N ALA A 47 2.40 2.78 -12.79
CA ALA A 47 2.88 2.34 -11.47
C ALA A 47 3.62 3.45 -10.72
N GLY A 48 4.48 4.20 -11.41
CA GLY A 48 5.18 5.37 -10.83
C GLY A 48 4.20 6.46 -10.36
N THR A 49 3.21 6.80 -11.18
CA THR A 49 2.17 7.76 -10.80
C THR A 49 1.34 7.28 -9.62
N CYS A 50 0.91 6.02 -9.59
CA CYS A 50 0.23 5.43 -8.44
C CYS A 50 1.10 5.49 -7.18
N ALA A 51 2.38 5.11 -7.29
CA ALA A 51 3.33 5.15 -6.18
C ALA A 51 3.47 6.56 -5.59
N LEU A 52 3.57 7.59 -6.43
CA LEU A 52 3.65 8.97 -6.01
C LEU A 52 2.34 9.47 -5.37
N ILE A 53 1.19 9.10 -5.93
CA ILE A 53 -0.11 9.48 -5.35
C ILE A 53 -0.27 8.90 -3.95
N PHE A 54 -0.11 7.58 -3.79
CA PHE A 54 -0.28 6.92 -2.50
C PHE A 54 0.83 7.29 -1.52
N GLY A 55 2.07 7.42 -2.00
CA GLY A 55 3.19 7.94 -1.23
C GLY A 55 2.93 9.33 -0.68
N ALA A 56 2.46 10.26 -1.51
CA ALA A 56 2.10 11.61 -1.09
C ALA A 56 0.98 11.61 -0.05
N LEU A 57 -0.09 10.83 -0.26
CA LEU A 57 -1.18 10.69 0.71
C LEU A 57 -0.68 10.20 2.08
N HIS A 58 0.25 9.25 2.11
CA HIS A 58 0.86 8.78 3.35
C HIS A 58 1.82 9.81 3.96
N GLY A 59 2.57 10.53 3.11
CA GLY A 59 3.47 11.60 3.51
C GLY A 59 2.77 12.76 4.23
N LEU A 60 1.47 12.97 3.99
CA LEU A 60 0.66 13.94 4.72
C LEU A 60 0.51 13.59 6.21
N PHE A 61 0.59 12.31 6.58
CA PHE A 61 0.55 11.87 7.98
C PHE A 61 1.94 11.89 8.63
N ALA A 62 2.95 11.41 7.91
CA ALA A 62 4.34 11.48 8.34
C ALA A 62 5.28 11.41 7.14
N LEU A 63 6.24 12.32 7.05
CA LEU A 63 7.20 12.37 5.94
C LEU A 63 8.01 11.06 5.80
N SER A 64 8.31 10.38 6.92
CA SER A 64 9.00 9.09 6.91
C SER A 64 8.19 7.98 6.22
N TRP A 65 6.86 8.10 6.19
CA TRP A 65 5.99 7.11 5.54
C TRP A 65 6.02 7.26 4.01
N PHE A 66 6.34 8.44 3.49
CA PHE A 66 6.40 8.70 2.05
C PHE A 66 7.28 7.70 1.31
N PHE A 67 8.56 7.57 1.70
CA PHE A 67 9.54 6.79 0.94
C PHE A 67 9.23 5.28 0.96
N GLY A 68 8.86 4.73 2.12
CA GLY A 68 8.47 3.33 2.24
C GLY A 68 7.21 3.01 1.43
N THR A 69 6.21 3.91 1.47
CA THR A 69 4.97 3.77 0.71
C THR A 69 5.22 3.87 -0.79
N VAL A 70 6.02 4.82 -1.27
CA VAL A 70 6.34 4.95 -2.72
C VAL A 70 6.94 3.65 -3.25
N CYS A 71 7.96 3.10 -2.59
CA CYS A 71 8.61 1.87 -3.03
C CYS A 71 7.61 0.69 -3.06
N SER A 72 6.81 0.54 -2.02
CA SER A 72 5.85 -0.56 -1.89
C SER A 72 4.72 -0.45 -2.92
N PHE A 73 4.10 0.72 -3.03
CA PHE A 73 3.00 0.96 -3.97
C PHE A 73 3.45 0.92 -5.43
N PHE A 74 4.70 1.21 -5.75
CA PHE A 74 5.24 0.94 -7.08
C PHE A 74 5.20 -0.55 -7.40
N ALA A 75 5.72 -1.40 -6.50
CA ALA A 75 5.72 -2.85 -6.67
C ALA A 75 4.30 -3.42 -6.75
N PHE A 76 3.39 -2.99 -5.87
CA PHE A 76 1.99 -3.43 -5.86
C PHE A 76 1.28 -3.03 -7.16
N SER A 77 1.49 -1.80 -7.62
CA SER A 77 0.88 -1.29 -8.86
C SER A 77 1.39 -2.05 -10.08
N TYR A 78 2.69 -2.30 -10.14
CA TYR A 78 3.30 -3.04 -11.24
C TYR A 78 2.82 -4.48 -11.29
N ALA A 79 2.74 -5.15 -10.13
CA ALA A 79 2.18 -6.49 -10.01
C ALA A 79 0.69 -6.52 -10.43
N TYR A 80 -0.10 -5.54 -9.98
CA TYR A 80 -1.51 -5.41 -10.36
C TYR A 80 -1.67 -5.30 -11.88
N LEU A 81 -0.91 -4.42 -12.53
CA LEU A 81 -0.91 -4.22 -13.98
C LEU A 81 -0.51 -5.50 -14.75
N TYR A 82 0.49 -6.22 -14.27
CA TYR A 82 0.93 -7.47 -14.90
C TYR A 82 -0.16 -8.55 -14.87
N TRP A 83 -0.89 -8.65 -13.76
CA TRP A 83 -1.93 -9.66 -13.58
C TRP A 83 -3.29 -9.23 -14.11
N SER A 84 -3.56 -7.93 -14.30
CA SER A 84 -4.85 -7.42 -14.77
C SER A 84 -5.18 -7.87 -16.20
N GLY A 85 -4.17 -8.09 -17.04
CA GLY A 85 -4.35 -8.68 -18.38
C GLY A 85 -4.79 -10.16 -18.37
N ARG A 86 -4.73 -10.84 -17.22
CA ARG A 86 -5.11 -12.25 -17.06
C ARG A 86 -6.34 -12.45 -16.19
N SER A 87 -6.42 -11.73 -15.07
CA SER A 87 -7.55 -11.79 -14.14
C SER A 87 -7.49 -10.64 -13.14
N LEU A 88 -8.60 -9.90 -13.02
CA LEU A 88 -8.72 -8.83 -12.02
C LEU A 88 -8.62 -9.36 -10.58
N ARG A 89 -9.10 -10.58 -10.32
CA ARG A 89 -8.94 -11.22 -9.00
C ARG A 89 -7.47 -11.48 -8.69
N LYS A 90 -6.69 -11.99 -9.67
CA LYS A 90 -5.25 -12.21 -9.49
C LYS A 90 -4.50 -10.88 -9.31
N ALA A 91 -4.88 -9.84 -10.05
CA ALA A 91 -4.32 -8.50 -9.91
C ALA A 91 -4.53 -7.93 -8.50
N TYR A 92 -5.76 -7.99 -8.00
CA TYR A 92 -6.10 -7.57 -6.65
C TYR A 92 -5.28 -8.33 -5.60
N VAL A 93 -5.23 -9.66 -5.69
CA VAL A 93 -4.45 -10.50 -4.76
C VAL A 93 -2.95 -10.17 -4.84
N ALA A 94 -2.41 -9.94 -6.04
CA ALA A 94 -1.00 -9.62 -6.25
C ALA A 94 -0.58 -8.26 -5.68
N ALA A 95 -1.52 -7.32 -5.48
CA ALA A 95 -1.28 -6.09 -4.74
C ALA A 95 -1.54 -6.27 -3.23
N CYS A 96 -2.68 -6.86 -2.88
CA CYS A 96 -3.17 -6.93 -1.51
C CYS A 96 -2.31 -7.80 -0.60
N VAL A 97 -1.91 -8.99 -1.04
CA VAL A 97 -1.19 -9.93 -0.16
C VAL A 97 0.21 -9.39 0.20
N PRO A 98 1.05 -8.92 -0.75
CA PRO A 98 2.32 -8.30 -0.39
C PRO A 98 2.15 -7.07 0.52
N HIS A 99 1.07 -6.31 0.33
CA HIS A 99 0.75 -5.17 1.19
C HIS A 99 0.44 -5.61 2.63
N MET A 100 -0.41 -6.62 2.81
CA MET A 100 -0.68 -7.21 4.13
C MET A 100 0.60 -7.74 4.79
N LEU A 101 1.50 -8.37 4.03
CA LEU A 101 2.77 -8.91 4.54
C LEU A 101 3.74 -7.81 4.98
N ILE A 102 3.84 -6.72 4.23
CA ILE A 102 4.66 -5.56 4.62
C ILE A 102 4.11 -4.94 5.91
N ASN A 103 2.79 -4.75 6.00
CA ASN A 103 2.16 -4.19 7.20
C ASN A 103 2.29 -5.12 8.41
N LEU A 104 2.14 -6.43 8.21
CA LEU A 104 2.41 -7.43 9.24
C LEU A 104 3.86 -7.37 9.72
N THR A 105 4.82 -7.26 8.79
CA THR A 105 6.25 -7.15 9.12
C THR A 105 6.53 -5.88 9.92
N ALA A 106 6.02 -4.73 9.46
CA ALA A 106 6.17 -3.46 10.16
C ALA A 106 5.58 -3.50 11.58
N MET A 107 4.35 -4.02 11.71
CA MET A 107 3.69 -4.15 13.03
C MET A 107 4.40 -5.13 13.94
N THR A 108 4.91 -6.24 13.40
CA THR A 108 5.71 -7.22 14.15
C THR A 108 7.01 -6.58 14.65
N LEU A 109 7.71 -5.82 13.82
CA LEU A 109 8.94 -5.11 14.22
C LEU A 109 8.69 -4.03 15.27
N ILE A 110 7.55 -3.31 15.19
CA ILE A 110 7.16 -2.35 16.22
C ILE A 110 6.85 -3.05 17.55
N PHE A 111 6.21 -4.22 17.49
CA PHE A 111 5.79 -4.97 18.67
C PHE A 111 6.97 -5.68 19.37
N PHE A 112 7.88 -6.30 18.61
CA PHE A 112 9.02 -7.09 19.13
C PHE A 112 10.37 -6.36 19.12
N GLY A 113 10.50 -5.23 18.44
CA GLY A 113 11.72 -4.42 18.41
C GLY A 113 11.97 -3.59 19.67
N ASN A 114 11.32 -3.93 20.78
CA ASN A 114 11.62 -3.43 22.13
C ASN A 114 12.53 -4.39 22.87
#